data_AF-A0A3D0UR23-F1
#
_entry.id   AF-A0A3D0UR23-F1
#
_cell.length_a   1.000
_cell.length_b   1.000
_cell.length_c   1.000
_cell.angle_alpha   90.00
_cell.angle_beta   90.00
_cell.angle_gamma   90.00
#
_symmetry.space_group_name_H-M   'P 1'
#
loop_
_entity.id
_entity.type
_entity.pdbx_description
1 polymer ?
#
loop_
_entity_poly.entity_id
_entity_poly.type
_entity_poly.pdbx_seq_one_letter_code
_entity_poly.pdbx_strand_id
1 'polypeptide(L)'
;MSVVGRTVPRVDAIGKITGKTLYPGDLFRSDMLHMKILFAGRPHARVLDIDTRKAKEYPGVVAVFTAKDVPVNEYGLDIPDQPVLIGPGSDKPGADVARFVGDQVAVIVAETEQAAATARDLIEIEWEELPVVTDPRYGMKLDAPQLFADTNSNVLAHYRIRRGDVEAAWDQCAAVVEADYQTPFQEHAYLEPEAGLGYFDEEGRVTVEVAGQNAHEDRAEIAHAL
;
A
#
# COMPACT_ATOMS: atom_id res chain seq x y z
N MET A 1 -31.63 3.15 -33.07
CA MET A 1 -31.38 4.57 -32.72
C MET A 1 -30.02 4.68 -32.08
N SER A 2 -29.19 5.65 -32.48
CA SER A 2 -27.88 5.88 -31.86
C SER A 2 -28.05 6.60 -30.51
N VAL A 3 -27.34 6.14 -29.48
CA VAL A 3 -27.35 6.68 -28.11
C VAL A 3 -26.14 7.57 -27.79
N VAL A 4 -25.16 7.64 -28.70
CA VAL A 4 -23.95 8.45 -28.53
C VAL A 4 -24.31 9.94 -28.42
N GLY A 5 -23.76 10.63 -27.41
CA GLY A 5 -24.00 12.05 -27.15
C GLY A 5 -25.32 12.37 -26.45
N ARG A 6 -26.09 11.36 -26.01
CA ARG A 6 -27.35 11.55 -25.29
C ARG A 6 -27.19 11.29 -23.79
N THR A 7 -27.94 12.04 -22.98
CA THR A 7 -28.10 11.77 -21.54
C THR A 7 -29.01 10.56 -21.38
N VAL A 8 -28.43 9.40 -21.07
CA VAL A 8 -29.15 8.16 -20.78
C VAL A 8 -28.93 7.76 -19.31
N PRO A 9 -29.92 7.15 -18.64
CA PRO A 9 -29.71 6.59 -17.31
C PRO A 9 -28.54 5.60 -17.31
N ARG A 10 -27.69 5.66 -16.27
CA ARG A 10 -26.59 4.70 -16.12
C ARG A 10 -27.15 3.30 -15.88
N VAL A 11 -26.51 2.30 -16.47
CA VAL A 11 -26.94 0.89 -16.36
C VAL A 11 -26.90 0.35 -14.93
N ASP A 12 -26.06 0.93 -14.07
CA ASP A 12 -25.86 0.55 -12.67
C ASP A 12 -26.67 1.40 -11.67
N ALA A 13 -27.46 2.39 -12.15
CA ALA A 13 -28.10 3.38 -11.28
C ALA A 13 -29.13 2.77 -10.32
N ILE A 14 -29.95 1.84 -10.79
CA ILE A 14 -31.06 1.27 -10.00
C ILE A 14 -30.53 0.54 -8.77
N GLY A 15 -29.46 -0.25 -8.91
CA GLY A 15 -28.87 -0.98 -7.80
C GLY A 15 -28.36 -0.03 -6.71
N LYS A 16 -27.70 1.05 -7.11
CA LYS A 16 -27.14 2.06 -6.19
C LYS A 16 -28.22 2.83 -5.43
N ILE A 17 -29.29 3.25 -6.10
CA ILE A 17 -30.36 4.04 -5.44
C ILE A 17 -31.30 3.17 -4.58
N THR A 18 -31.28 1.86 -4.76
CA THR A 18 -32.10 0.92 -3.98
C THR A 18 -31.31 0.18 -2.89
N GLY A 19 -30.00 0.43 -2.77
CA GLY A 19 -29.12 -0.27 -1.83
C GLY A 19 -28.90 -1.75 -2.18
N LYS A 20 -29.06 -2.12 -3.44
CA LYS A 20 -28.88 -3.51 -3.92
C LYS A 20 -27.53 -3.76 -4.58
N THR A 21 -26.82 -2.71 -4.96
CA THR A 21 -25.43 -2.85 -5.42
C THR A 21 -24.56 -3.11 -4.21
N LEU A 22 -23.91 -4.27 -4.19
CA LEU A 22 -22.94 -4.61 -3.17
C LEU A 22 -21.59 -3.99 -3.53
N TYR A 23 -20.92 -3.49 -2.51
CA TYR A 23 -19.53 -3.08 -2.51
C TYR A 23 -18.72 -4.11 -1.71
N PRO A 24 -17.39 -4.19 -1.89
CA PRO A 24 -16.54 -5.10 -1.11
C PRO A 24 -16.80 -5.11 0.39
N GLY A 25 -17.07 -3.95 1.00
CA GLY A 25 -17.43 -3.86 2.43
C GLY A 25 -18.80 -4.46 2.80
N ASP A 26 -19.68 -4.70 1.82
CA ASP A 26 -21.00 -5.33 2.01
C ASP A 26 -20.94 -6.86 1.84
N LEU A 27 -19.82 -7.39 1.33
CA LEU A 27 -19.68 -8.82 1.05
C LEU A 27 -19.64 -9.61 2.36
N PHE A 28 -20.37 -10.71 2.39
CA PHE A 28 -20.49 -11.57 3.57
C PHE A 28 -20.47 -13.04 3.17
N ARG A 29 -19.72 -13.84 3.91
CA ARG A 29 -19.83 -15.30 3.90
C ARG A 29 -19.99 -15.82 5.32
N SER A 30 -20.80 -16.86 5.50
CA SER A 30 -21.10 -17.42 6.81
C SER A 30 -19.89 -18.02 7.53
N ASP A 31 -18.86 -18.39 6.77
CA ASP A 31 -17.61 -19.00 7.23
C ASP A 31 -16.41 -18.04 7.13
N MET A 32 -16.64 -16.74 6.87
CA MET A 32 -15.54 -15.78 6.73
C MET A 32 -14.80 -15.57 8.05
N LEU A 33 -13.48 -15.42 7.95
CA LEU A 33 -12.64 -14.94 9.03
C LEU A 33 -12.39 -13.44 8.86
N HIS A 34 -11.96 -12.79 9.94
CA HIS A 34 -11.68 -11.37 9.95
C HIS A 34 -10.18 -11.13 10.04
N MET A 35 -9.70 -10.23 9.18
CA MET A 35 -8.31 -9.85 9.10
C MET A 35 -8.07 -8.49 9.77
N LYS A 36 -6.97 -8.37 10.52
CA LYS A 36 -6.41 -7.08 10.96
C LYS A 36 -4.92 -7.03 10.65
N ILE A 37 -4.45 -5.83 10.32
CA ILE A 37 -3.04 -5.56 10.02
C ILE A 37 -2.45 -4.81 11.22
N LEU A 38 -1.25 -5.22 11.63
CA LEU A 38 -0.40 -4.44 12.50
C LEU A 38 0.49 -3.53 11.65
N PHE A 39 0.24 -2.23 11.69
CA PHE A 39 1.07 -1.23 11.01
C PHE A 39 2.29 -0.87 11.86
N ALA A 40 3.38 -0.47 11.20
CA ALA A 40 4.63 -0.12 11.84
C ALA A 40 4.49 1.01 12.86
N GLY A 41 3.68 2.03 12.55
CA GLY A 41 3.51 3.22 13.39
C GLY A 41 4.79 4.04 13.56
N ARG A 42 5.86 3.70 12.83
CA ARG A 42 7.18 4.33 12.88
C ARG A 42 7.57 4.83 11.48
N PRO A 43 8.07 6.07 11.36
CA PRO A 43 8.37 6.65 10.06
C PRO A 43 9.63 6.04 9.43
N HIS A 44 10.63 5.66 10.23
CA HIS A 44 11.84 5.00 9.75
C HIS A 44 12.48 4.18 10.88
N ALA A 45 12.38 2.86 10.82
CA ALA A 45 12.95 1.98 11.85
C ALA A 45 13.15 0.57 11.30
N ARG A 46 14.15 -0.13 11.82
CA ARG A 46 14.38 -1.55 11.53
C ARG A 46 13.67 -2.43 12.56
N VAL A 47 12.98 -3.45 12.08
CA VAL A 47 12.41 -4.54 12.88
C VAL A 47 13.53 -5.53 13.21
N LEU A 48 13.90 -5.62 14.47
CA LEU A 48 14.92 -6.58 14.94
C LEU A 48 14.31 -7.96 15.23
N ASP A 49 13.13 -7.97 15.87
CA ASP A 49 12.40 -9.20 16.22
C ASP A 49 10.88 -8.94 16.28
N ILE A 50 10.09 -9.99 16.05
CA ILE A 50 8.62 -9.97 16.15
C ILE A 50 8.14 -11.16 16.99
N ASP A 51 7.62 -10.91 18.19
CA ASP A 51 7.00 -11.91 19.04
C ASP A 51 5.48 -11.99 18.79
N THR A 52 5.06 -13.11 18.19
CA THR A 52 3.65 -13.39 17.87
C THR A 52 2.99 -14.39 18.82
N ARG A 53 3.68 -14.86 19.87
CA ARG A 53 3.20 -15.98 20.71
C ARG A 53 1.86 -15.67 21.38
N LYS A 54 1.76 -14.52 22.06
CA LYS A 54 0.53 -14.10 22.75
C LYS A 54 -0.64 -13.91 21.78
N ALA A 55 -0.36 -13.37 20.60
CA ALA A 55 -1.38 -13.20 19.55
C ALA A 55 -1.90 -14.55 19.06
N LYS A 56 -1.01 -15.51 18.79
CA LYS A 56 -1.37 -16.86 18.34
C LYS A 56 -2.16 -17.66 19.38
N GLU A 57 -1.90 -17.43 20.65
CA GLU A 57 -2.59 -18.11 21.76
C GLU A 57 -3.94 -17.45 22.13
N TYR A 58 -4.26 -16.28 21.55
CA TYR A 58 -5.49 -15.57 21.88
C TYR A 58 -6.74 -16.32 21.36
N PRO A 59 -7.80 -16.50 22.19
CA PRO A 59 -8.99 -17.23 21.78
C PRO A 59 -9.64 -16.68 20.49
N GLY A 60 -9.90 -17.59 19.54
CA GLY A 60 -10.50 -17.28 18.25
C GLY A 60 -9.51 -16.84 17.16
N VAL A 61 -8.20 -16.73 17.46
CA VAL A 61 -7.18 -16.52 16.42
C VAL A 61 -6.94 -17.81 15.65
N VAL A 62 -6.97 -17.69 14.32
CA VAL A 62 -6.76 -18.80 13.39
C VAL A 62 -5.33 -18.79 12.85
N ALA A 63 -4.80 -17.62 12.51
CA ALA A 63 -3.45 -17.48 11.98
C ALA A 63 -2.85 -16.10 12.26
N VAL A 64 -1.52 -16.05 12.33
CA VAL A 64 -0.73 -14.81 12.36
C VAL A 64 0.41 -14.98 11.37
N PHE A 65 0.46 -14.09 10.37
CA PHE A 65 1.47 -14.06 9.32
C PHE A 65 2.40 -12.86 9.50
N THR A 66 3.66 -13.06 9.15
CA THR A 66 4.76 -12.09 9.17
C THR A 66 5.51 -12.15 7.85
N ALA A 67 6.51 -11.30 7.65
CA ALA A 67 7.30 -11.26 6.41
C ALA A 67 7.89 -12.62 5.97
N LYS A 68 8.22 -13.51 6.92
CA LYS A 68 8.73 -14.87 6.64
C LYS A 68 7.71 -15.80 5.98
N ASP A 69 6.42 -15.45 6.07
CA ASP A 69 5.32 -16.27 5.58
C ASP A 69 4.89 -15.83 4.16
N VAL A 70 5.56 -14.83 3.58
CA VAL A 70 5.31 -14.35 2.21
C VAL A 70 6.36 -14.94 1.25
N PRO A 71 5.97 -15.85 0.34
CA PRO A 71 6.90 -16.55 -0.56
C PRO A 71 7.77 -15.61 -1.40
N VAL A 72 7.16 -14.58 -1.99
CA VAL A 72 7.87 -13.52 -2.71
C VAL A 72 7.43 -12.19 -2.12
N ASN A 73 8.21 -11.67 -1.19
CA ASN A 73 7.81 -10.52 -0.37
C ASN A 73 8.03 -9.17 -1.07
N GLU A 74 7.49 -8.98 -2.27
CA GLU A 74 7.54 -7.71 -2.99
C GLU A 74 6.35 -7.48 -3.92
N TYR A 75 5.98 -6.21 -4.10
CA TYR A 75 4.98 -5.73 -5.05
C TYR A 75 5.29 -4.27 -5.46
N GLY A 76 4.56 -3.75 -6.44
CA GLY A 76 4.71 -2.37 -6.90
C GLY A 76 4.47 -2.23 -8.40
N LEU A 77 3.65 -1.23 -8.77
CA LEU A 77 3.12 -1.05 -10.12
C LEU A 77 4.19 -0.91 -11.22
N ASP A 78 5.28 -0.20 -10.93
CA ASP A 78 6.38 0.03 -11.89
C ASP A 78 7.67 -0.69 -11.46
N ILE A 79 7.95 -0.70 -10.16
CA ILE A 79 9.14 -1.28 -9.55
C ILE A 79 8.66 -2.12 -8.37
N PRO A 80 9.03 -3.41 -8.26
CA PRO A 80 8.66 -4.24 -7.12
C PRO A 80 9.53 -3.93 -5.90
N ASP A 81 9.48 -2.71 -5.40
CA ASP A 81 10.34 -2.21 -4.30
C ASP A 81 9.66 -2.25 -2.92
N GLN A 82 8.35 -2.48 -2.87
CA GLN A 82 7.58 -2.51 -1.62
C GLN A 82 7.43 -3.93 -1.10
N PRO A 83 7.76 -4.21 0.18
CA PRO A 83 7.46 -5.51 0.78
C PRO A 83 5.97 -5.65 1.13
N VAL A 84 5.39 -6.84 0.93
CA VAL A 84 4.00 -7.13 1.36
C VAL A 84 3.87 -7.01 2.87
N LEU A 85 4.86 -7.53 3.61
CA LEU A 85 5.03 -7.33 5.05
C LEU A 85 6.49 -7.01 5.37
N ILE A 86 6.73 -6.01 6.21
CA ILE A 86 8.05 -5.75 6.75
C ILE A 86 8.37 -6.68 7.93
N GLY A 87 9.63 -7.04 8.07
CA GLY A 87 10.12 -7.82 9.21
C GLY A 87 11.28 -8.76 8.87
N PRO A 88 11.92 -9.33 9.90
CA PRO A 88 12.97 -10.32 9.71
C PRO A 88 12.44 -11.61 9.08
N GLY A 89 13.33 -12.34 8.41
CA GLY A 89 13.01 -13.62 7.76
C GLY A 89 12.42 -13.49 6.35
N SER A 90 12.35 -12.29 5.79
CA SER A 90 12.07 -12.09 4.37
C SER A 90 13.32 -12.29 3.52
N ASP A 91 13.14 -12.84 2.31
CA ASP A 91 14.21 -12.95 1.30
C ASP A 91 14.45 -11.63 0.55
N LYS A 92 13.56 -10.63 0.65
CA LYS A 92 13.75 -9.31 0.05
C LYS A 92 14.76 -8.48 0.87
N PRO A 93 15.86 -8.00 0.27
CA PRO A 93 16.81 -7.12 0.97
C PRO A 93 16.13 -5.85 1.52
N GLY A 94 16.38 -5.53 2.78
CA GLY A 94 15.82 -4.35 3.43
C GLY A 94 14.31 -4.39 3.66
N ALA A 95 13.67 -5.56 3.59
CA ALA A 95 12.28 -5.73 3.98
C ALA A 95 12.09 -5.70 5.51
N ASP A 96 13.16 -5.74 6.30
CA ASP A 96 13.13 -5.52 7.75
C ASP A 96 12.99 -4.05 8.15
N VAL A 97 12.95 -3.12 7.20
CA VAL A 97 12.91 -1.67 7.47
C VAL A 97 11.54 -1.08 7.14
N ALA A 98 10.91 -0.47 8.15
CA ALA A 98 9.80 0.46 7.97
C ALA A 98 10.34 1.75 7.35
N ARG A 99 9.79 2.16 6.21
CA ARG A 99 10.08 3.40 5.45
C ARG A 99 8.99 4.46 5.64
N PHE A 100 7.83 4.09 6.18
CA PHE A 100 6.79 5.01 6.61
C PHE A 100 5.87 4.35 7.67
N VAL A 101 5.07 5.18 8.34
CA VAL A 101 4.22 4.74 9.46
C VAL A 101 3.17 3.67 9.09
N GLY A 102 2.84 3.56 7.81
CA GLY A 102 1.82 2.64 7.28
C GLY A 102 2.38 1.34 6.72
N ASP A 103 3.70 1.09 6.81
CA ASP A 103 4.24 -0.23 6.46
C ASP A 103 3.59 -1.33 7.32
N GLN A 104 3.26 -2.44 6.69
CA GLN A 104 2.55 -3.55 7.33
C GLN A 104 3.54 -4.53 7.96
N VAL A 105 3.44 -4.81 9.25
CA VAL A 105 4.38 -5.71 9.96
C VAL A 105 3.85 -7.14 10.05
N ALA A 106 2.55 -7.28 10.33
CA ALA A 106 1.92 -8.59 10.53
C ALA A 106 0.44 -8.56 10.17
N VAL A 107 -0.07 -9.73 9.78
CA VAL A 107 -1.49 -9.96 9.49
C VAL A 107 -2.04 -10.96 10.49
N ILE A 108 -3.17 -10.63 11.10
CA ILE A 108 -3.86 -11.46 12.08
C ILE A 108 -5.20 -11.86 11.48
N VAL A 109 -5.49 -13.16 11.47
CA VAL A 109 -6.76 -13.73 10.99
C VAL A 109 -7.44 -14.44 12.16
N ALA A 110 -8.70 -14.08 12.44
CA ALA A 110 -9.47 -14.63 13.55
C ALA A 110 -10.95 -14.85 13.21
N GLU A 111 -11.64 -15.64 14.03
CA GLU A 111 -13.08 -15.94 13.90
C GLU A 111 -13.98 -14.71 14.07
N THR A 112 -13.49 -13.67 14.74
CA THR A 112 -14.23 -12.41 14.92
C THR A 112 -13.32 -11.22 14.72
N GLU A 113 -13.88 -10.10 14.28
CA GLU A 113 -13.14 -8.85 14.13
C GLU A 113 -12.49 -8.39 15.46
N GLN A 114 -13.21 -8.56 16.57
CA GLN A 114 -12.72 -8.18 17.90
C GLN A 114 -11.53 -9.04 18.32
N ALA A 115 -11.56 -10.35 18.04
CA ALA A 115 -10.45 -11.24 18.34
C ALA A 115 -9.21 -10.87 17.51
N ALA A 116 -9.38 -10.61 16.21
CA ALA A 116 -8.28 -10.16 15.35
C ALA A 116 -7.66 -8.84 15.85
N ALA A 117 -8.50 -7.86 16.22
CA ALA A 117 -8.04 -6.57 16.73
C ALA A 117 -7.31 -6.70 18.08
N THR A 118 -7.84 -7.50 18.99
CA THR A 118 -7.21 -7.69 20.31
C THR A 118 -5.89 -8.44 20.18
N ALA A 119 -5.84 -9.50 19.37
CA ALA A 119 -4.62 -10.27 19.16
C ALA A 119 -3.53 -9.47 18.43
N ARG A 120 -3.90 -8.58 17.49
CA ARG A 120 -2.96 -7.63 16.86
C ARG A 120 -2.22 -6.81 17.92
N ASP A 121 -2.93 -6.33 18.94
CA ASP A 121 -2.35 -5.48 20.00
C ASP A 121 -1.48 -6.25 21.01
N LEU A 122 -1.44 -7.59 20.92
CA LEU A 122 -0.59 -8.46 21.75
C LEU A 122 0.76 -8.79 21.10
N ILE A 123 0.98 -8.40 19.83
CA ILE A 123 2.25 -8.61 19.14
C ILE A 123 3.28 -7.61 19.68
N GLU A 124 4.43 -8.11 20.09
CA GLU A 124 5.55 -7.29 20.56
C GLU A 124 6.63 -7.22 19.48
N ILE A 125 7.17 -6.02 19.25
CA ILE A 125 8.18 -5.80 18.21
C ILE A 125 9.39 -5.10 18.83
N GLU A 126 10.58 -5.64 18.60
CA GLU A 126 11.83 -4.98 18.91
C GLU A 126 12.28 -4.12 17.72
N TRP A 127 12.58 -2.84 17.98
CA TRP A 127 12.88 -1.85 16.96
C TRP A 127 14.26 -1.22 17.17
N GLU A 128 14.93 -0.92 16.07
CA GLU A 128 16.04 0.01 15.99
C GLU A 128 15.59 1.26 15.22
N GLU A 129 15.56 2.43 15.87
CA GLU A 129 15.21 3.69 15.19
C GLU A 129 16.25 4.07 14.14
N LEU A 130 15.77 4.53 12.98
CA LEU A 130 16.64 5.02 11.91
C LEU A 130 16.41 6.52 11.68
N PRO A 131 17.40 7.26 11.14
CA PRO A 131 17.25 8.69 10.88
C PRO A 131 16.12 8.98 9.88
N VAL A 132 15.17 9.84 10.26
CA VAL A 132 13.99 10.14 9.45
C VAL A 132 14.28 11.24 8.42
N VAL A 133 13.80 11.07 7.18
CA VAL A 133 13.84 12.07 6.12
C VAL A 133 12.41 12.55 5.83
N THR A 134 12.10 13.80 6.20
CA THR A 134 10.75 14.39 6.00
C THR A 134 10.70 15.48 4.94
N ASP A 135 11.86 15.88 4.39
CA ASP A 135 11.96 16.91 3.36
C ASP A 135 12.64 16.32 2.12
N PRO A 136 12.02 16.40 0.93
CA PRO A 136 12.59 15.81 -0.27
C PRO A 136 13.87 16.52 -0.74
N ARG A 137 13.99 17.86 -0.55
CA ARG A 137 15.20 18.60 -0.92
C ARG A 137 16.39 18.22 -0.03
N TYR A 138 16.13 17.93 1.25
CA TYR A 138 17.12 17.34 2.14
C TYR A 138 17.46 15.91 1.71
N GLY A 139 16.46 15.07 1.42
CA GLY A 139 16.66 13.69 0.98
C GLY A 139 17.50 13.54 -0.29
N MET A 140 17.47 14.54 -1.18
CA MET A 140 18.27 14.59 -2.41
C MET A 140 19.78 14.82 -2.19
N LYS A 141 20.20 15.22 -0.99
CA LYS A 141 21.63 15.47 -0.71
C LYS A 141 22.38 14.15 -0.61
N LEU A 142 23.65 14.17 -1.01
CA LEU A 142 24.52 12.98 -1.03
C LEU A 142 24.75 12.39 0.38
N ASP A 143 24.68 13.22 1.41
CA ASP A 143 24.89 12.85 2.81
C ASP A 143 23.58 12.59 3.58
N ALA A 144 22.43 12.65 2.91
CA ALA A 144 21.16 12.32 3.52
C ALA A 144 21.06 10.81 3.83
N PRO A 145 20.35 10.41 4.91
CA PRO A 145 20.03 9.02 5.17
C PRO A 145 19.38 8.38 3.93
N GLN A 146 19.90 7.25 3.48
CA GLN A 146 19.33 6.50 2.35
C GLN A 146 18.10 5.72 2.82
N LEU A 147 17.00 5.81 2.07
CA LEU A 147 15.76 5.08 2.36
C LEU A 147 15.80 3.64 1.85
N PHE A 148 16.49 3.41 0.73
CA PHE A 148 16.68 2.10 0.12
C PHE A 148 18.17 1.78 0.05
N ALA A 149 18.60 0.76 0.81
CA ALA A 149 20.01 0.43 1.00
C ALA A 149 20.72 -0.05 -0.28
N ASP A 150 19.96 -0.52 -1.26
CA ASP A 150 20.42 -0.97 -2.58
C ASP A 150 20.46 0.16 -3.62
N THR A 151 20.11 1.39 -3.23
CA THR A 151 20.17 2.57 -4.08
C THR A 151 21.34 3.49 -3.74
N ASN A 152 21.79 4.27 -4.72
CA ASN A 152 22.87 5.25 -4.54
C ASN A 152 22.36 6.67 -4.22
N SER A 153 21.04 6.87 -4.17
CA SER A 153 20.40 8.18 -3.97
C SER A 153 18.92 8.02 -3.66
N ASN A 154 18.35 8.91 -2.84
CA ASN A 154 16.89 9.03 -2.64
C ASN A 154 16.17 9.73 -3.82
N VAL A 155 16.79 9.80 -5.01
CA VAL A 155 16.20 10.41 -6.20
C VAL A 155 15.67 9.29 -7.08
N LEU A 156 14.36 9.07 -7.02
CA LEU A 156 13.69 8.01 -7.79
C LEU A 156 13.81 8.24 -9.31
N ALA A 157 13.57 9.47 -9.77
CA ALA A 157 13.59 9.80 -11.19
C ALA A 157 14.05 11.23 -11.44
N HIS A 158 14.71 11.45 -12.60
CA HIS A 158 15.14 12.77 -13.07
C HIS A 158 14.82 12.91 -14.56
N TYR A 159 13.84 13.76 -14.86
CA TYR A 159 13.45 14.08 -16.24
C TYR A 159 14.05 15.42 -16.68
N ARG A 160 14.54 15.49 -17.91
CA ARG A 160 15.03 16.73 -18.52
C ARG A 160 14.20 17.07 -19.75
N ILE A 161 13.43 18.15 -19.68
CA ILE A 161 12.67 18.66 -20.82
C ILE A 161 13.42 19.86 -21.41
N ARG A 162 13.85 19.75 -22.66
CA ARG A 162 14.57 20.82 -23.37
C ARG A 162 13.91 21.07 -24.72
N ARG A 163 13.57 22.32 -24.99
CA ARG A 163 12.96 22.73 -26.27
C ARG A 163 13.38 24.15 -26.62
N GLY A 164 13.97 24.31 -27.79
CA GLY A 164 14.51 25.60 -28.24
C GLY A 164 15.81 25.99 -27.52
N ASP A 165 16.20 27.25 -27.69
CA ASP A 165 17.35 27.87 -27.05
C ASP A 165 16.86 28.84 -25.97
N VAL A 166 16.87 28.39 -24.72
CA VAL A 166 16.37 29.16 -23.57
C VAL A 166 17.32 30.32 -23.24
N GLU A 167 18.63 30.12 -23.41
CA GLU A 167 19.64 31.14 -23.11
C GLU A 167 19.46 32.34 -24.05
N ALA A 168 19.33 32.09 -25.36
CA ALA A 168 19.05 33.15 -26.32
C ALA A 168 17.65 33.79 -26.17
N ALA A 169 16.67 33.03 -25.65
CA ALA A 169 15.31 33.52 -25.48
C ALA A 169 15.19 34.52 -24.32
N TRP A 170 15.91 34.31 -23.20
CA TRP A 170 15.86 35.22 -22.05
C TRP A 170 16.26 36.65 -22.42
N ASP A 171 17.28 36.82 -23.26
CA ASP A 171 17.75 38.13 -23.72
C ASP A 171 16.73 38.87 -24.61
N GLN A 172 15.76 38.13 -25.16
CA GLN A 172 14.73 38.67 -26.07
C GLN A 172 13.40 38.94 -25.35
N CYS A 173 13.27 38.57 -24.08
CA CYS A 173 12.04 38.74 -23.32
C CYS A 173 11.82 40.21 -22.92
N ALA A 174 10.63 40.75 -23.15
CA ALA A 174 10.23 42.06 -22.63
C ALA A 174 10.02 42.07 -21.11
N ALA A 175 9.72 40.91 -20.52
CA ALA A 175 9.59 40.69 -19.08
C ALA A 175 9.85 39.21 -18.75
N VAL A 176 10.38 38.95 -17.56
CA VAL A 176 10.61 37.62 -17.00
C VAL A 176 9.92 37.53 -15.65
N VAL A 177 9.19 36.44 -15.41
CA VAL A 177 8.52 36.17 -14.14
C VAL A 177 9.02 34.82 -13.63
N GLU A 178 9.50 34.81 -12.38
CA GLU A 178 9.98 33.63 -11.68
C GLU A 178 9.26 33.55 -10.33
N ALA A 179 8.83 32.35 -9.96
CA ALA A 179 8.15 32.09 -8.70
C ALA A 179 8.26 30.62 -8.32
N ASP A 180 8.37 30.37 -7.01
CA ASP A 180 8.29 29.04 -6.41
C ASP A 180 6.84 28.69 -6.05
N TYR A 181 6.40 27.51 -6.47
CA TYR A 181 5.07 26.99 -6.14
C TYR A 181 5.21 25.65 -5.41
N GLN A 182 4.34 25.45 -4.42
CA GLN A 182 4.23 24.19 -3.70
C GLN A 182 2.76 23.83 -3.52
N THR A 183 2.43 22.57 -3.74
CA THR A 183 1.12 21.99 -3.43
C THR A 183 1.23 21.11 -2.18
N PRO A 184 0.19 21.03 -1.34
CA PRO A 184 0.17 20.11 -0.22
C PRO A 184 0.02 18.66 -0.70
N PHE A 185 0.20 17.71 0.22
CA PHE A 185 -0.31 16.35 0.04
C PHE A 185 -1.84 16.38 -0.02
N GLN A 186 -2.43 15.54 -0.87
CA GLN A 186 -3.87 15.40 -1.02
C GLN A 186 -4.23 13.93 -1.09
N GLU A 187 -5.19 13.52 -0.27
CA GLU A 187 -5.77 12.19 -0.32
C GLU A 187 -6.98 12.17 -1.26
N HIS A 188 -7.21 11.06 -1.95
CA HIS A 188 -8.34 10.83 -2.84
C HIS A 188 -9.67 10.95 -2.10
N ALA A 189 -9.69 10.48 -0.84
CA ALA A 189 -10.81 10.60 0.10
C ALA A 189 -12.14 10.08 -0.50
N TYR A 190 -12.06 8.94 -1.20
CA TYR A 190 -13.25 8.21 -1.64
C TYR A 190 -14.11 7.81 -0.42
N LEU A 191 -15.44 7.72 -0.62
CA LEU A 191 -16.38 7.51 0.49
C LEU A 191 -16.38 6.08 1.03
N GLU A 192 -16.02 5.10 0.19
CA GLU A 192 -15.90 3.70 0.57
C GLU A 192 -14.46 3.42 0.99
N PRO A 193 -14.16 3.14 2.27
CA PRO A 193 -12.84 2.70 2.68
C PRO A 193 -12.45 1.39 2.00
N GLU A 194 -11.14 1.15 1.84
CA GLU A 194 -10.64 -0.09 1.25
C GLU A 194 -11.17 -1.33 1.97
N ALA A 195 -11.72 -2.26 1.19
CA ALA A 195 -12.26 -3.52 1.67
C ALA A 195 -12.08 -4.59 0.60
N GLY A 196 -12.01 -5.84 1.04
CA GLY A 196 -11.92 -6.99 0.15
C GLY A 196 -12.18 -8.30 0.85
N LEU A 197 -12.51 -9.32 0.06
CA LEU A 197 -12.80 -10.67 0.50
C LEU A 197 -11.98 -11.67 -0.33
N GLY A 198 -11.14 -12.45 0.34
CA GLY A 198 -10.38 -13.55 -0.26
C GLY A 198 -10.98 -14.92 0.08
N TYR A 199 -11.11 -15.82 -0.89
CA TYR A 199 -11.61 -17.18 -0.68
C TYR A 199 -11.14 -18.14 -1.79
N PHE A 200 -11.27 -19.45 -1.56
CA PHE A 200 -11.17 -20.44 -2.63
C PHE A 200 -12.55 -20.67 -3.25
N ASP A 201 -12.65 -20.58 -4.58
CA ASP A 201 -13.89 -20.87 -5.30
C ASP A 201 -14.13 -22.37 -5.48
N GLU A 202 -15.24 -22.73 -6.14
CA GLU A 202 -15.66 -24.12 -6.34
C GLU A 202 -14.68 -24.93 -7.19
N GLU A 203 -13.86 -24.26 -8.01
CA GLU A 203 -12.78 -24.86 -8.80
C GLU A 203 -11.44 -24.91 -8.06
N GLY A 204 -11.39 -24.45 -6.81
CA GLY A 204 -10.18 -24.44 -5.98
C GLY A 204 -9.19 -23.32 -6.34
N ARG A 205 -9.65 -22.25 -6.99
CA ARG A 205 -8.83 -21.07 -7.33
C ARG A 205 -8.89 -20.04 -6.21
N VAL A 206 -7.77 -19.35 -5.97
CA VAL A 206 -7.76 -18.16 -5.13
C VAL A 206 -8.56 -17.06 -5.82
N THR A 207 -9.61 -16.59 -5.17
CA THR A 207 -10.48 -15.50 -5.63
C THR A 207 -10.41 -14.36 -4.63
N VAL A 208 -10.25 -13.13 -5.14
CA VAL A 208 -10.24 -11.90 -4.35
C VAL A 208 -11.27 -10.94 -4.95
N GLU A 209 -12.27 -10.57 -4.16
CA GLU A 209 -13.25 -9.55 -4.50
C GLU A 209 -12.85 -8.25 -3.77
N VAL A 210 -12.40 -7.24 -4.52
CA VAL A 210 -11.83 -6.00 -3.97
C VAL A 210 -12.26 -4.80 -4.82
N ALA A 211 -12.28 -3.60 -4.22
CA ALA A 211 -12.47 -2.36 -4.95
C ALA A 211 -11.13 -1.95 -5.59
N GLY A 212 -10.93 -2.33 -6.85
CA GLY A 212 -9.74 -1.99 -7.63
C GLY A 212 -10.08 -1.22 -8.90
N GLN A 213 -9.13 -0.44 -9.41
CA GLN A 213 -9.23 0.20 -10.73
C GLN A 213 -8.50 -0.60 -11.82
N ASN A 214 -7.74 -1.63 -11.44
CA ASN A 214 -6.93 -2.42 -12.35
C ASN A 214 -6.86 -3.92 -11.97
N ALA A 215 -7.99 -4.62 -12.07
CA ALA A 215 -8.12 -6.02 -11.61
C ALA A 215 -7.10 -7.02 -12.22
N HIS A 216 -6.56 -6.74 -13.40
CA HIS A 216 -5.54 -7.59 -14.01
C HIS A 216 -4.17 -7.45 -13.37
N GLU A 217 -3.84 -6.24 -12.91
CA GLU A 217 -2.61 -5.95 -12.19
C GLU A 217 -2.69 -6.49 -10.77
N ASP A 218 -3.79 -6.23 -10.06
CA ASP A 218 -4.03 -6.78 -8.72
C ASP A 218 -3.84 -8.31 -8.72
N ARG A 219 -4.38 -9.00 -9.74
CA ARG A 219 -4.20 -10.44 -9.93
C ARG A 219 -2.73 -10.80 -10.17
N ALA A 220 -1.99 -10.03 -10.96
CA ALA A 220 -0.60 -10.30 -11.26
C ALA A 220 0.28 -10.13 -10.02
N GLU A 221 0.08 -9.07 -9.23
CA GLU A 221 0.80 -8.83 -7.99
C GLU A 221 0.48 -9.90 -6.92
N ILE A 222 -0.79 -10.25 -6.74
CA ILE A 222 -1.20 -11.32 -5.81
C ILE A 222 -0.57 -12.66 -6.23
N ALA A 223 -0.57 -12.98 -7.53
CA ALA A 223 0.03 -14.21 -8.03
C ALA A 223 1.57 -14.20 -7.98
N HIS A 224 2.19 -13.02 -7.99
CA HIS A 224 3.64 -12.87 -7.82
C HIS A 224 4.05 -13.11 -6.38
N ALA A 225 3.27 -12.62 -5.42
CA ALA A 225 3.58 -12.70 -4.00
C ALA A 225 3.37 -14.09 -3.36
N LEU A 226 2.48 -14.92 -3.95
CA LEU A 226 2.09 -16.26 -3.47
C LEU A 226 2.86 -17.39 -4.16
#